data_AF-A0A8S3QLQ3-F1
#
_entry.id   AF-A0A8S3QLQ3-F1
#
_cell.length_a   1.000
_cell.length_b   1.000
_cell.length_c   1.000
_cell.angle_alpha   90.00
_cell.angle_beta   90.00
_cell.angle_gamma   90.00
#
_symmetry.space_group_name_H-M   'P 1'
#
loop_
_entity.id
_entity.type
_entity.pdbx_description
1 polymer ?
#
loop_
_entity_poly.entity_id
_entity_poly.type
_entity_poly.pdbx_seq_one_letter_code
_entity_poly.pdbx_strand_id
1 'polypeptide(L)'
;MYKQGSSVQEMSDTFKKELFQSMDKHIPAKEIRSKNSLPWITHKIRKMFKKKSRLYQQAKRTKNWSNYRHFQKEIKSQIRKAEWSYINDTILKGLESNNTKPFWKYIKSRKNDNIGVAPLKNKGKLISDSKGKAEILIQQFKSVFTIDKSTTIPDTTKHIEETIPNLIITEKGLEKLLKDID
;
A
#
# COMPACT_ATOMS: atom_id res chain seq x y z
N MET A 1 34.79 8.99 38.04
CA MET A 1 36.19 9.01 38.52
C MET A 1 37.11 8.80 37.32
N TYR A 2 37.90 9.81 36.96
CA TYR A 2 38.82 9.73 35.81
C TYR A 2 40.04 8.88 36.19
N LYS A 3 40.45 7.95 35.31
CA LYS A 3 41.70 7.21 35.48
C LYS A 3 42.85 8.05 34.93
N GLN A 4 43.90 8.21 35.72
CA GLN A 4 45.08 8.96 35.32
C GLN A 4 45.82 8.17 34.22
N GLY A 5 45.89 8.74 33.01
CA GLY A 5 46.42 8.08 31.79
C GLY A 5 45.47 8.03 30.59
N SER A 6 44.22 8.49 30.74
CA SER A 6 43.25 8.53 29.63
C SER A 6 43.60 9.57 28.57
N SER A 7 43.49 9.18 27.29
CA SER A 7 43.68 10.09 26.15
C SER A 7 42.69 11.26 26.17
N VAL A 8 43.06 12.41 25.61
CA VAL A 8 42.18 13.59 25.47
C VAL A 8 40.83 13.22 24.85
N GLN A 9 40.84 12.28 23.92
CA GLN A 9 39.64 11.76 23.27
C GLN A 9 38.71 11.04 24.27
N GLU A 10 39.26 10.17 25.12
CA GLU A 10 38.50 9.42 26.13
C GLU A 10 37.87 10.35 27.17
N MET A 11 38.59 11.40 27.57
CA MET A 11 38.06 12.42 28.48
C MET A 11 36.91 13.22 27.84
N SER A 12 37.05 13.59 26.57
CA SER A 12 35.99 14.29 25.82
C SER A 12 34.73 13.43 25.68
N ASP A 13 34.89 12.15 25.38
CA ASP A 13 33.77 11.23 25.19
C ASP A 13 33.07 10.92 26.53
N THR A 14 33.82 10.81 27.62
CA THR A 14 33.26 10.68 28.96
C THR A 14 32.45 11.92 29.36
N PHE A 15 32.98 13.12 29.11
CA PHE A 15 32.28 14.37 29.36
C PHE A 15 30.98 14.47 28.57
N LYS A 16 31.01 14.18 27.26
CA LYS A 16 29.81 14.18 26.40
C LYS A 16 28.78 13.20 26.92
N LYS A 17 29.20 11.99 27.30
CA LYS A 17 28.31 10.96 27.83
C LYS A 17 27.61 11.42 29.10
N GLU A 18 28.36 11.95 30.07
CA GLU A 18 27.79 12.47 31.32
C GLU A 18 26.85 13.66 31.07
N LEU A 19 27.20 14.54 30.14
CA LEU A 19 26.36 15.66 29.74
C LEU A 19 25.03 15.17 29.15
N PHE A 20 25.05 14.24 28.19
CA PHE A 20 23.83 13.69 27.59
C PHE A 20 22.99 12.92 28.62
N GLN A 21 23.60 12.16 29.52
CA GLN A 21 22.88 11.47 30.60
C GLN A 21 22.21 12.45 31.56
N SER A 22 22.89 13.55 31.90
CA SER A 22 22.32 14.61 32.73
C SER A 22 21.18 15.34 32.01
N MET A 23 21.33 15.59 30.71
CA MET A 23 20.29 16.17 29.87
C MET A 23 19.06 15.26 29.81
N ASP A 24 19.22 13.96 29.52
CA ASP A 24 18.12 13.01 29.46
C ASP A 24 17.39 12.84 30.81
N LYS A 25 18.12 12.94 31.92
CA LYS A 25 17.55 12.82 33.27
C LYS A 25 16.77 14.06 33.71
N HIS A 26 17.27 15.26 33.39
CA HIS A 26 16.72 16.50 33.94
C HIS A 26 15.86 17.30 32.95
N ILE A 27 15.99 17.05 31.64
CA ILE A 27 15.17 17.69 30.62
C ILE A 27 14.00 16.76 30.28
N PRO A 28 12.75 17.12 30.64
CA PRO A 28 11.60 16.30 30.30
C PRO A 28 11.40 16.28 28.79
N ALA A 29 11.79 15.18 28.14
CA ALA A 29 11.51 14.91 26.75
C ALA A 29 10.21 14.13 26.59
N LYS A 30 9.50 14.37 25.48
CA LYS A 30 8.33 13.59 25.09
C LYS A 30 8.42 13.20 23.63
N GLU A 31 8.34 11.91 23.37
CA GLU A 31 8.19 11.41 22.00
C GLU A 31 6.78 11.75 21.49
N ILE A 32 6.72 12.69 20.54
CA ILE A 32 5.49 12.96 19.81
C ILE A 32 5.45 11.98 18.63
N ARG A 33 4.61 10.96 18.75
CA ARG A 33 4.32 10.09 17.60
C ARG A 33 3.77 10.96 16.46
N SER A 34 4.42 10.91 15.30
CA SER A 34 3.85 11.51 14.11
C SER A 34 2.49 10.87 13.85
N LYS A 35 1.46 11.70 13.77
CA LYS A 35 0.11 11.19 13.52
C LYS A 35 0.09 10.81 12.04
N ASN A 36 0.17 9.51 11.74
CA ASN A 36 -0.02 8.97 10.40
C ASN A 36 -1.45 9.25 9.95
N SER A 37 -1.68 10.48 9.51
CA SER A 37 -2.96 10.91 8.97
C SER A 37 -2.94 10.70 7.49
N LEU A 38 -3.97 10.03 7.00
CA LEU A 38 -4.26 9.94 5.58
C LEU A 38 -4.36 11.38 5.01
N PRO A 39 -3.73 11.66 3.85
CA PRO A 39 -3.72 12.99 3.25
C PRO A 39 -5.10 13.57 2.96
N TRP A 40 -6.07 12.72 2.59
CA TRP A 40 -7.44 13.13 2.28
C TRP A 40 -8.33 13.36 3.52
N ILE A 41 -7.83 13.10 4.74
CA ILE A 41 -8.57 13.39 5.98
C ILE A 41 -8.35 14.84 6.38
N THR A 42 -9.26 15.68 5.90
CA THR A 42 -9.27 17.13 6.16
C THR A 42 -9.72 17.46 7.59
N HIS A 43 -9.48 18.70 8.02
CA HIS A 43 -9.97 19.21 9.31
C HIS A 43 -11.50 19.13 9.43
N LYS A 44 -12.23 19.34 8.32
CA LYS A 44 -13.69 19.19 8.26
C LYS A 44 -14.12 17.77 8.63
N ILE A 45 -13.51 16.74 8.04
CA ILE A 45 -13.81 15.33 8.36
C ILE A 45 -13.48 15.03 9.83
N ARG A 46 -12.38 15.57 10.36
CA ARG A 46 -12.05 15.41 11.80
C ARG A 46 -13.11 16.02 12.72
N LYS A 47 -13.66 17.19 12.38
CA LYS A 47 -14.80 17.77 13.10
C LYS A 47 -16.03 16.87 13.02
N MET A 48 -16.29 16.25 11.86
CA MET A 48 -17.38 15.29 11.72
C MET A 48 -17.18 14.05 12.61
N PHE A 49 -15.96 13.52 12.76
CA PHE A 49 -15.72 12.42 13.71
C PHE A 49 -16.08 12.78 15.15
N LYS A 50 -15.76 14.01 15.60
CA LYS A 50 -16.17 14.50 16.92
C LYS A 50 -17.71 14.56 17.04
N LYS A 51 -18.39 15.09 16.02
CA LYS A 51 -19.86 15.13 15.98
C LYS A 51 -20.48 13.72 15.99
N LYS A 52 -19.90 12.78 15.25
CA LYS A 52 -20.32 11.36 15.26
C LYS A 52 -20.20 10.74 16.65
N SER A 53 -19.11 11.02 17.37
CA SER A 53 -18.93 10.54 18.75
C SER A 53 -20.00 11.11 19.69
N ARG A 54 -20.32 12.41 19.57
CA ARG A 54 -21.41 13.03 20.35
C ARG A 54 -22.77 12.41 20.03
N LEU A 55 -23.08 12.21 18.75
CA LEU A 55 -24.32 11.55 18.32
C LEU A 55 -24.40 10.09 18.78
N TYR A 56 -23.27 9.38 18.83
CA TYR A 56 -23.21 8.03 19.38
C TYR A 56 -23.53 8.02 20.88
N GLN A 57 -22.92 8.92 21.65
CA GLN A 57 -23.20 9.04 23.09
C GLN A 57 -24.67 9.41 23.34
N GLN A 58 -25.23 10.34 22.55
CA GLN A 58 -26.64 10.70 22.60
C GLN A 58 -27.54 9.49 22.29
N ALA A 59 -27.28 8.78 21.20
CA ALA A 59 -28.05 7.59 20.80
C ALA A 59 -27.96 6.47 21.84
N LYS A 60 -26.81 6.30 22.48
CA LYS A 60 -26.63 5.33 23.57
C LYS A 60 -27.54 5.66 24.77
N ARG A 61 -27.69 6.95 25.10
CA ARG A 61 -28.55 7.44 26.19
C ARG A 61 -30.04 7.37 25.85
N THR A 62 -30.43 7.83 24.65
CA THR A 62 -31.84 7.95 24.25
C THR A 62 -32.40 6.70 23.56
N LYS A 63 -31.55 5.71 23.28
CA LYS A 63 -31.86 4.51 22.47
C LYS A 63 -32.32 4.80 21.03
N ASN A 64 -32.29 6.06 20.58
CA ASN A 64 -32.62 6.45 19.22
C ASN A 64 -31.35 6.55 18.36
N TRP A 65 -31.23 5.64 17.39
CA TRP A 65 -30.06 5.53 16.51
C TRP A 65 -30.20 6.25 15.16
N SER A 66 -31.35 6.84 14.85
CA SER A 66 -31.64 7.39 13.51
C SER A 66 -30.62 8.45 13.09
N ASN A 67 -30.44 9.49 13.91
CA ASN A 67 -29.50 10.58 13.63
C ASN A 67 -28.05 10.10 13.54
N TYR A 68 -27.64 9.17 14.41
CA TYR A 68 -26.30 8.58 14.37
C TYR A 68 -26.07 7.80 13.08
N ARG A 69 -27.02 6.95 12.66
CA ARG A 69 -26.92 6.15 11.43
C ARG A 69 -26.91 7.04 10.19
N HIS A 70 -27.77 8.05 10.13
CA HIS A 70 -27.79 9.03 9.05
C HIS A 70 -26.43 9.75 8.94
N PHE A 71 -25.95 10.31 10.05
CA PHE A 71 -24.68 11.03 10.06
C PHE A 71 -23.47 10.12 9.78
N GLN A 72 -23.54 8.83 10.16
CA GLN A 72 -22.53 7.84 9.79
C GLN A 72 -22.47 7.63 8.27
N LYS A 73 -23.61 7.58 7.58
CA LYS A 73 -23.66 7.49 6.11
C LYS A 73 -23.07 8.75 5.47
N GLU A 74 -23.44 9.92 6.00
CA GLU A 74 -22.92 11.21 5.53
C GLU A 74 -21.39 11.28 5.63
N ILE A 75 -20.82 10.90 6.78
CA ILE A 75 -19.36 10.86 6.96
C ILE A 75 -18.69 9.91 5.97
N LYS A 76 -19.23 8.71 5.77
CA LYS A 76 -18.67 7.76 4.80
C LYS A 76 -18.66 8.36 3.40
N SER A 77 -19.73 9.04 2.99
CA SER A 77 -19.80 9.74 1.71
C SER A 77 -18.75 10.84 1.60
N GLN A 78 -18.60 11.68 2.63
CA GLN A 78 -17.61 12.76 2.65
C GLN A 78 -16.17 12.24 2.60
N ILE A 79 -15.86 11.13 3.29
CA ILE A 79 -14.54 10.50 3.24
C ILE A 79 -14.25 10.02 1.82
N ARG A 80 -15.18 9.31 1.17
CA ARG A 80 -15.01 8.84 -0.22
C ARG A 80 -14.80 9.99 -1.19
N LYS A 81 -15.58 11.08 -1.05
CA LYS A 81 -15.42 12.28 -1.89
C LYS A 81 -14.04 12.91 -1.71
N ALA A 82 -13.58 13.07 -0.48
CA ALA A 82 -12.25 13.64 -0.20
C ALA A 82 -11.11 12.76 -0.72
N GLU A 83 -11.27 11.44 -0.60
CA GLU A 83 -10.33 10.47 -1.15
C GLU A 83 -10.28 10.52 -2.68
N TRP A 84 -11.43 10.57 -3.34
CA TRP A 84 -11.52 10.66 -4.80
C TRP A 84 -10.91 11.97 -5.34
N SER A 85 -11.19 13.10 -4.69
CA SER A 85 -10.52 14.37 -5.01
C SER A 85 -9.01 14.27 -4.80
N TYR A 86 -8.53 13.67 -3.72
CA TYR A 86 -7.09 13.49 -3.54
C TYR A 86 -6.44 12.65 -4.65
N ILE A 87 -7.08 11.57 -5.09
CA ILE A 87 -6.59 10.75 -6.19
C ILE A 87 -6.51 11.58 -7.48
N ASN A 88 -7.59 12.26 -7.85
CA ASN A 88 -7.63 13.01 -9.11
C ASN A 88 -6.74 14.25 -9.08
N ASP A 89 -6.79 15.03 -8.00
CA ASP A 89 -6.12 16.32 -7.93
C ASP A 89 -4.64 16.21 -7.56
N THR A 90 -4.23 15.18 -6.83
CA THR A 90 -2.85 15.04 -6.35
C THR A 90 -2.11 13.89 -7.00
N ILE A 91 -2.75 12.71 -7.14
CA ILE A 91 -2.05 11.54 -7.68
C ILE A 91 -1.99 11.62 -9.19
N LEU A 92 -3.12 11.79 -9.88
CA LEU A 92 -3.14 11.82 -11.36
C LEU A 92 -2.34 12.99 -11.91
N LYS A 93 -2.57 14.22 -11.43
CA LYS A 93 -1.77 15.40 -11.80
C LYS A 93 -0.28 15.24 -11.46
N GLY A 94 0.02 14.55 -10.36
CA GLY A 94 1.39 14.21 -9.97
C GLY A 94 2.05 13.28 -10.98
N LEU A 95 1.34 12.27 -11.46
CA LEU A 95 1.85 11.34 -12.47
C LEU A 95 2.05 12.01 -13.83
N GLU A 96 1.13 12.87 -14.26
CA GLU A 96 1.26 13.69 -15.47
C GLU A 96 2.51 14.60 -15.42
N SER A 97 2.84 15.12 -14.23
CA SER A 97 4.04 15.94 -13.99
C SER A 97 5.29 15.14 -13.60
N ASN A 98 5.31 13.83 -13.87
CA ASN A 98 6.40 12.90 -13.57
C ASN A 98 6.80 12.81 -12.08
N ASN A 99 5.91 13.19 -11.18
CA ASN A 99 6.04 13.05 -9.73
C ASN A 99 5.30 11.81 -9.22
N THR A 100 6.03 10.70 -9.09
CA THR A 100 5.48 9.42 -8.61
C THR A 100 5.37 9.32 -7.08
N LYS A 101 5.89 10.30 -6.32
CA LYS A 101 5.93 10.24 -4.85
C LYS A 101 4.52 10.15 -4.21
N PRO A 102 3.51 10.95 -4.62
CA PRO A 102 2.16 10.87 -4.06
C PRO A 102 1.50 9.50 -4.31
N PHE A 103 1.72 8.93 -5.50
CA PHE A 103 1.24 7.60 -5.86
C PHE A 103 1.80 6.54 -4.90
N TRP A 104 3.12 6.47 -4.74
CA TRP A 104 3.74 5.49 -3.85
C TRP A 104 3.36 5.70 -2.38
N LYS A 105 3.18 6.96 -1.94
CA LYS A 105 2.68 7.27 -0.60
C LYS A 105 1.26 6.74 -0.39
N TYR A 106 0.38 6.91 -1.38
CA TYR A 106 -0.98 6.37 -1.36
C TYR A 106 -0.99 4.84 -1.32
N ILE A 107 -0.22 4.16 -2.18
CA ILE A 107 -0.11 2.70 -2.18
C ILE A 107 0.42 2.18 -0.83
N LYS A 108 1.45 2.82 -0.27
CA LYS A 108 1.96 2.46 1.06
C LYS A 108 0.91 2.66 2.16
N SER A 109 0.07 3.69 2.07
CA SER A 109 -1.01 3.91 3.04
C SER A 109 -2.16 2.90 2.97
N ARG A 110 -2.28 2.20 1.83
CA ARG A 110 -3.29 1.14 1.58
C ARG A 110 -2.83 -0.25 2.02
N LYS A 111 -1.52 -0.47 2.09
CA LYS A 111 -0.96 -1.75 2.54
C LYS A 111 -1.25 -1.92 4.04
N ASN A 112 -2.15 -2.83 4.38
CA ASN A 112 -2.45 -3.21 5.76
C ASN A 112 -1.40 -4.18 6.33
N ASP A 113 -0.73 -4.93 5.46
CA ASP A 113 0.26 -5.92 5.86
C ASP A 113 1.65 -5.44 5.45
N ASN A 114 2.46 -5.11 6.46
CA ASN A 114 3.91 -5.22 6.34
C ASN A 114 4.38 -6.59 6.86
N ILE A 115 3.49 -7.57 6.80
CA ILE A 115 3.78 -8.97 7.07
C ILE A 115 4.34 -9.48 5.75
N GLY A 116 5.59 -9.93 5.75
CA GLY A 116 6.15 -10.62 4.60
C GLY A 116 5.35 -11.89 4.27
N VAL A 117 5.87 -12.75 3.41
CA VAL A 117 5.26 -14.06 3.15
C VAL A 117 5.06 -14.77 4.49
N ALA A 118 3.82 -15.20 4.79
CA ALA A 118 3.51 -15.93 6.01
C ALA A 118 4.36 -17.23 6.10
N PRO A 119 4.57 -17.79 7.30
CA PRO A 119 5.23 -19.08 7.43
C PRO A 119 4.56 -20.15 6.54
N LEU A 120 5.35 -20.87 5.75
CA LEU A 120 4.86 -21.87 4.81
C LEU A 120 5.02 -23.27 5.42
N LYS A 121 4.04 -24.15 5.22
CA LYS A 121 4.12 -25.54 5.67
C LYS A 121 4.64 -26.42 4.54
N ASN A 122 5.72 -27.14 4.78
CA ASN A 122 6.26 -28.14 3.85
C ASN A 122 6.52 -29.46 4.59
N LYS A 123 5.98 -30.57 4.08
CA LYS A 123 6.11 -31.92 4.69
C LYS A 123 5.84 -31.96 6.20
N GLY A 124 4.80 -31.27 6.66
CA GLY A 124 4.43 -31.22 8.07
C GLY A 124 5.18 -30.19 8.93
N LYS A 125 6.30 -29.62 8.46
CA LYS A 125 7.08 -28.61 9.17
C LYS A 125 6.71 -27.20 8.75
N LEU A 126 6.61 -26.28 9.71
CA LEU A 126 6.40 -24.86 9.46
C LEU A 126 7.75 -24.16 9.22
N ILE A 127 7.88 -23.46 8.10
CA ILE A 127 9.08 -22.70 7.71
C ILE A 127 8.78 -21.21 7.76
N SER A 128 9.42 -20.51 8.69
CA SER A 128 9.31 -19.06 8.89
C SER A 128 10.46 -18.26 8.27
N ASP A 129 11.57 -18.90 7.92
CA ASP A 129 12.75 -18.27 7.29
C ASP A 129 12.49 -17.85 5.83
N SER A 130 13.08 -16.73 5.41
CA SER A 130 12.89 -16.15 4.08
C SER A 130 13.46 -17.01 2.96
N LYS A 131 14.64 -17.62 3.14
CA LYS A 131 15.28 -18.47 2.13
C LYS A 131 14.47 -19.76 1.96
N GLY A 132 14.09 -20.40 3.07
CA GLY A 132 13.27 -21.61 3.03
C GLY A 132 11.91 -21.39 2.36
N LYS A 133 11.27 -20.23 2.58
CA LYS A 133 10.04 -19.87 1.86
C LYS A 133 10.25 -19.72 0.36
N ALA A 134 11.32 -19.04 -0.05
CA ALA A 134 11.64 -18.86 -1.46
C ALA A 134 11.90 -20.21 -2.16
N GLU A 135 12.64 -21.11 -1.52
CA GLU A 135 12.90 -22.45 -2.04
C GLU A 135 11.63 -23.27 -2.18
N ILE A 136 10.72 -23.25 -1.20
CA ILE A 136 9.41 -23.93 -1.29
C ILE A 136 8.61 -23.40 -2.48
N LEU A 137 8.53 -22.07 -2.64
CA LEU A 137 7.78 -21.46 -3.73
C LEU A 137 8.40 -21.80 -5.09
N ILE A 138 9.72 -21.78 -5.20
CA ILE A 138 10.44 -22.16 -6.43
C ILE A 138 10.20 -23.65 -6.75
N GLN A 139 10.25 -24.54 -5.75
CA GLN A 139 9.98 -25.97 -5.96
C GLN A 139 8.54 -26.21 -6.43
N GLN A 140 7.57 -25.55 -5.79
CA GLN A 140 6.17 -25.64 -6.19
C GLN A 140 5.97 -25.09 -7.61
N PHE A 141 6.56 -23.94 -7.91
CA PHE A 141 6.53 -23.35 -9.24
C PHE A 141 7.10 -24.32 -10.27
N LYS A 142 8.28 -24.90 -10.02
CA LYS A 142 8.87 -25.92 -10.92
C LYS A 142 7.97 -27.15 -11.10
N SER A 143 7.30 -27.62 -10.05
CA SER A 143 6.47 -28.82 -10.12
C SER A 143 5.24 -28.70 -11.02
N VAL A 144 4.74 -27.48 -11.26
CA VAL A 144 3.57 -27.27 -12.12
C VAL A 144 3.96 -27.14 -13.60
N PHE A 145 5.25 -26.96 -13.92
CA PHE A 145 5.73 -26.99 -15.29
C PHE A 145 6.08 -28.40 -15.71
N THR A 146 5.63 -28.76 -16.90
CA THR A 146 6.10 -29.96 -17.60
C THR A 146 7.53 -29.74 -18.03
N ILE A 147 8.43 -30.63 -17.62
CA ILE A 147 9.80 -30.65 -18.14
C ILE A 147 9.73 -31.32 -19.51
N ASP A 148 9.85 -30.52 -20.57
CA ASP A 148 10.02 -31.06 -21.92
C ASP A 148 11.34 -31.84 -21.97
N LYS A 149 11.23 -33.17 -22.05
CA LYS A 149 12.37 -34.08 -22.23
C LYS A 149 12.70 -34.29 -23.71
N SER A 150 11.97 -33.67 -24.63
CA SER A 150 12.29 -33.80 -26.05
C SER A 150 13.52 -32.95 -26.37
N THR A 151 14.58 -33.60 -26.87
CA THR A 151 15.72 -32.92 -27.50
C THR A 151 15.35 -32.32 -28.86
N THR A 152 14.14 -32.61 -29.35
CA THR A 152 13.60 -32.11 -30.60
C THR A 152 12.64 -30.96 -30.32
N ILE A 153 13.11 -29.75 -30.58
CA ILE A 153 12.26 -28.56 -30.70
C ILE A 153 11.16 -28.90 -31.70
N PRO A 154 9.86 -28.66 -31.39
CA PRO A 154 8.80 -28.89 -32.35
C PRO A 154 9.08 -28.05 -33.60
N ASP A 155 9.05 -28.69 -34.75
CA ASP A 155 9.34 -28.03 -36.02
C ASP A 155 8.32 -26.90 -36.28
N THR A 156 8.76 -25.66 -36.09
CA THR A 156 7.96 -24.45 -36.32
C THR A 156 7.93 -24.07 -37.79
N THR A 157 8.55 -24.83 -38.68
CA THR A 157 8.58 -24.55 -40.13
C THR A 157 7.31 -24.94 -40.87
N LYS A 158 6.20 -25.19 -40.17
CA LYS A 158 4.87 -25.14 -40.80
C LYS A 158 4.62 -23.70 -41.26
N HIS A 159 5.15 -23.37 -42.42
CA HIS A 159 4.82 -22.19 -43.19
C HIS A 159 3.32 -22.29 -43.45
N ILE A 160 2.55 -21.49 -42.72
CA ILE A 160 1.14 -21.31 -43.03
C ILE A 160 1.14 -20.48 -44.32
N GLU A 161 0.93 -21.14 -45.46
CA GLU A 161 0.76 -20.47 -46.76
C GLU A 161 -0.63 -19.80 -46.90
N GLU A 162 -1.42 -19.77 -45.83
CA GLU A 162 -2.70 -19.07 -45.82
C GLU A 162 -2.44 -17.56 -45.84
N THR A 163 -2.40 -17.03 -47.06
CA THR A 163 -2.45 -15.59 -47.31
C THR A 163 -3.79 -15.09 -46.76
N ILE A 164 -3.75 -14.15 -45.83
CA ILE A 164 -4.95 -13.51 -45.28
C ILE A 164 -5.79 -12.99 -46.45
N PRO A 165 -7.06 -13.42 -46.60
CA PRO A 165 -7.89 -12.95 -47.70
C PRO A 165 -8.08 -11.44 -47.60
N ASN A 166 -8.19 -10.78 -48.76
CA ASN A 166 -8.39 -9.34 -48.83
C ASN A 166 -9.58 -8.92 -47.97
N LEU A 167 -9.36 -7.90 -47.13
CA LEU A 167 -10.40 -7.32 -46.29
C LEU A 167 -11.42 -6.59 -47.18
N ILE A 168 -12.60 -7.18 -47.36
CA ILE A 168 -13.70 -6.55 -48.11
C ILE A 168 -14.55 -5.74 -47.14
N ILE A 169 -14.38 -4.42 -47.17
CA ILE A 169 -15.23 -3.48 -46.44
C ILE A 169 -16.44 -3.16 -47.31
N THR A 170 -17.64 -3.51 -46.85
CA THR A 170 -18.90 -3.20 -47.54
C THR A 170 -19.62 -2.05 -46.87
N GLU A 171 -20.20 -1.15 -47.66
CA GLU A 171 -20.93 0.04 -47.18
C GLU A 171 -22.04 -0.34 -46.20
N LYS A 172 -22.84 -1.36 -46.53
CA LYS A 172 -23.90 -1.88 -45.63
C LYS A 172 -23.36 -2.38 -44.28
N GLY A 173 -22.18 -3.02 -44.28
CA GLY A 173 -21.54 -3.49 -43.06
C GLY A 173 -21.06 -2.32 -42.19
N LEU A 174 -20.56 -1.27 -42.83
CA LEU A 174 -20.12 -0.04 -42.17
C LEU A 174 -21.29 0.73 -41.57
N GLU A 175 -22.40 0.88 -42.29
CA GLU A 175 -23.64 1.51 -41.80
C GLU A 175 -24.21 0.76 -40.59
N LYS A 176 -24.15 -0.57 -40.60
CA LYS A 176 -24.59 -1.38 -39.44
C LYS A 176 -23.71 -1.12 -38.21
N LEU A 177 -22.40 -1.11 -38.39
CA LEU A 177 -21.44 -0.83 -37.31
C LEU A 177 -21.59 0.58 -36.74
N LEU A 178 -21.85 1.57 -37.59
CA LEU A 178 -22.07 2.96 -37.16
C LEU A 178 -23.39 3.15 -36.39
N LYS A 179 -24.41 2.33 -36.65
CA LYS A 179 -25.68 2.37 -35.89
C LYS A 179 -25.58 1.75 -34.49
N ASP A 180 -24.61 0.87 -34.27
CA ASP A 180 -24.37 0.21 -32.98
C ASP A 180 -23.39 0.99 -32.06
N ILE A 181 -22.95 2.18 -32.48
CA ILE A 181 -22.12 3.09 -31.68
C ILE A 181 -23.04 4.18 -31.10
N ASP A 182 -23.44 3.99 -29.84
CA ASP A 182 -24.06 5.01 -28.96
C ASP A 182 -22.99 5.90 -28.30
#